data_AF-A0A7C8IJP9-F1
#
_entry.id   AF-A0A7C8IJP9-F1
#
_cell.length_a   1.000
_cell.length_b   1.000
_cell.length_c   1.000
_cell.angle_alpha   90.00
_cell.angle_beta   90.00
_cell.angle_gamma   90.00
#
_symmetry.space_group_name_H-M   'P 1'
#
loop_
_entity.id
_entity.type
_entity.pdbx_description
1 polymer ?
#
loop_
_entity_poly.entity_id
_entity_poly.type
_entity_poly.pdbx_seq_one_letter_code
_entity_poly.pdbx_strand_id
1 'polypeptide(L)'
;MASNQPMETITVPTGTRLSHGIELEFLVAYVRESEVDPDEKNSGSLAPILRVDNPRSNNHRAEDEAAIQEHVRATLRDHGIAVNDKVTEFNTSIPLHLEGLDRWTVDVDHSVTPGQEERDLSTDKPGRYRWVGLELKSPACWDVPQVHAEIEFVVNLMKARYRVRINPSCGFHVHVGNGAQYFDAKTLRRAGAFLFAADPLLSRLHAPWRRIAEYSTSIRYASRLACWEGMQPADVLPFLERDDEWVREGGGGFREREEVEAVRAGTRTERPLHDFGCEAARAGGKRDF
;
A
#
# COMPACT_ATOMS: atom_id res chain seq x y z
N MET A 1 33.22 -41.84 -26.73
CA MET A 1 33.52 -41.15 -25.46
C MET A 1 32.57 -39.98 -25.33
N ALA A 2 31.49 -40.13 -24.58
CA ALA A 2 30.53 -39.04 -24.34
C ALA A 2 30.96 -38.31 -23.06
N SER A 3 31.16 -37.01 -23.18
CA SER A 3 31.56 -36.09 -22.12
C SER A 3 30.38 -35.92 -21.15
N ASN A 4 30.53 -36.43 -19.93
CA ASN A 4 29.67 -36.07 -18.79
C ASN A 4 30.12 -34.69 -18.29
N GLN A 5 29.52 -33.63 -18.84
CA GLN A 5 29.56 -32.32 -18.20
C GLN A 5 28.54 -32.33 -17.05
N PRO A 6 28.93 -32.01 -15.81
CA PRO A 6 27.98 -31.87 -14.72
C PRO A 6 27.04 -30.70 -15.01
N MET A 7 25.72 -30.93 -14.93
CA MET A 7 24.73 -29.86 -14.95
C MET A 7 24.99 -28.94 -13.75
N GLU A 8 25.50 -27.74 -14.00
CA GLU A 8 25.54 -26.68 -13.00
C GLU A 8 24.10 -26.40 -12.57
N THR A 9 23.78 -26.82 -11.35
CA THR A 9 22.51 -26.49 -10.73
C THR A 9 22.61 -25.04 -10.30
N ILE A 10 21.91 -24.15 -11.01
CA ILE A 10 21.76 -22.76 -10.59
C ILE A 10 20.86 -22.76 -9.36
N THR A 11 21.48 -22.80 -8.19
CA THR A 11 20.81 -22.48 -6.93
C THR A 11 20.64 -20.96 -6.91
N VAL A 12 19.44 -20.49 -7.26
CA VAL A 12 19.04 -19.13 -6.89
C VAL A 12 19.11 -19.13 -5.36
N PRO A 13 19.93 -18.27 -4.72
CA PRO A 13 19.84 -18.09 -3.28
C PRO A 13 18.37 -17.89 -2.97
N THR A 14 17.83 -18.58 -1.97
CA THR A 14 16.52 -18.25 -1.42
C THR A 14 16.66 -16.87 -0.81
N GLY A 15 16.68 -15.84 -1.67
CA GLY A 15 16.55 -14.46 -1.32
C GLY A 15 15.30 -14.41 -0.47
N THR A 16 15.43 -13.69 0.64
CA THR A 16 14.31 -13.32 1.50
C THR A 16 13.08 -13.12 0.63
N ARG A 17 12.06 -13.93 0.89
CA ARG A 17 10.77 -13.80 0.22
C ARG A 17 10.43 -12.30 0.27
N LEU A 18 10.11 -11.68 -0.86
CA LEU A 18 9.70 -10.29 -0.83
C LEU A 18 8.27 -10.23 -0.30
N SER A 19 8.01 -9.26 0.58
CA SER A 19 6.64 -8.92 0.94
C SER A 19 6.11 -7.90 -0.05
N HIS A 20 4.80 -7.90 -0.24
CA HIS A 20 4.13 -6.87 -1.01
C HIS A 20 2.81 -6.48 -0.35
N GLY A 21 2.43 -5.23 -0.57
CA GLY A 21 1.10 -4.72 -0.30
C GLY A 21 0.68 -3.84 -1.46
N ILE A 22 -0.61 -3.55 -1.54
CA ILE A 22 -1.15 -2.61 -2.52
C ILE A 22 -1.77 -1.41 -1.82
N GLU A 23 -1.86 -0.33 -2.56
CA GLU A 23 -2.61 0.85 -2.19
C GLU A 23 -3.53 1.22 -3.34
N LEU A 24 -4.80 1.42 -3.01
CA LEU A 24 -5.85 1.77 -3.95
C LEU A 24 -6.37 3.16 -3.58
N GLU A 25 -6.22 4.10 -4.49
CA GLU A 25 -6.82 5.42 -4.37
C GLU A 25 -8.11 5.47 -5.19
N PHE A 26 -9.18 5.99 -4.59
CA PHE A 26 -10.47 6.14 -5.28
C PHE A 26 -11.35 7.18 -4.61
N LEU A 27 -12.34 7.66 -5.36
CA LEU A 27 -13.36 8.56 -4.85
C LEU A 27 -14.56 7.76 -4.37
N VAL A 28 -15.08 8.10 -3.18
CA VAL A 28 -16.37 7.59 -2.67
C VAL A 28 -17.41 8.71 -2.75
N ALA A 29 -18.52 8.43 -3.43
CA ALA A 29 -19.67 9.33 -3.46
C ALA A 29 -20.47 9.20 -2.16
N TYR A 30 -20.88 10.34 -1.61
CA TYR A 30 -21.77 10.38 -0.45
C TYR A 30 -22.77 11.55 -0.55
N VAL A 31 -23.86 11.41 0.21
CA VAL A 31 -24.85 12.47 0.45
C VAL A 31 -25.04 12.64 1.96
N ARG A 32 -25.63 13.77 2.37
CA ARG A 32 -26.04 13.91 3.77
C ARG A 32 -27.37 13.21 4.01
N GLU A 33 -27.64 12.83 5.26
CA GLU A 33 -28.81 12.03 5.63
C GLU A 33 -30.13 12.61 5.10
N SER A 34 -30.30 13.93 5.18
CA SER A 34 -31.50 14.64 4.72
C SER A 34 -31.53 14.92 3.20
N GLU A 35 -30.51 14.55 2.45
CA GLU A 35 -30.40 14.87 1.04
C GLU A 35 -30.91 13.75 0.13
N VAL A 36 -31.46 14.17 -1.00
CA VAL A 36 -31.96 13.27 -2.04
C VAL A 36 -30.77 12.62 -2.73
N ASP A 37 -30.87 11.32 -2.97
CA ASP A 37 -29.91 10.60 -3.80
C ASP A 37 -30.04 11.11 -5.26
N PRO A 38 -28.98 11.66 -5.88
CA PRO A 38 -29.04 12.12 -7.26
C PRO A 38 -29.56 11.05 -8.24
N ASP A 39 -29.23 9.78 -8.00
CA ASP A 39 -29.57 8.65 -8.86
C ASP A 39 -30.55 7.67 -8.19
N GLU A 40 -31.46 8.17 -7.34
CA GLU A 40 -32.47 7.36 -6.64
C GLU A 40 -33.23 6.41 -7.58
N LYS A 41 -33.59 6.89 -8.78
CA LYS A 41 -34.29 6.12 -9.82
C LYS A 41 -33.49 4.91 -10.32
N ASN A 42 -32.16 4.97 -10.23
CA ASN A 42 -31.24 3.92 -10.66
C ASN A 42 -30.68 3.10 -9.48
N SER A 43 -31.18 3.33 -8.25
CA SER A 43 -30.66 2.72 -7.02
C SER A 43 -30.61 1.18 -7.05
N GLY A 44 -31.55 0.52 -7.74
CA GLY A 44 -31.54 -0.94 -7.89
C GLY A 44 -30.41 -1.50 -8.76
N SER A 45 -29.72 -0.64 -9.52
CA SER A 45 -28.61 -1.00 -10.42
C SER A 45 -27.24 -0.48 -9.96
N LEU A 46 -27.23 0.32 -8.89
CA LEU A 46 -26.03 0.95 -8.35
C LEU A 46 -25.74 0.41 -6.96
N ALA A 47 -24.48 0.49 -6.54
CA ALA A 47 -24.15 0.35 -5.12
C ALA A 47 -24.96 1.37 -4.30
N PRO A 48 -25.28 1.07 -3.03
CA PRO A 48 -25.98 2.01 -2.17
C PRO A 48 -25.17 3.30 -2.04
N ILE A 49 -25.89 4.43 -1.95
CA ILE A 49 -25.25 5.71 -1.68
C ILE A 49 -24.86 5.77 -0.20
N LEU A 50 -23.61 6.14 0.08
CA LEU A 50 -23.19 6.39 1.45
C LEU A 50 -23.89 7.64 1.99
N ARG A 51 -24.54 7.50 3.14
CA ARG A 51 -25.16 8.62 3.85
C ARG A 51 -24.33 8.97 5.07
N VAL A 52 -24.11 10.26 5.25
CA VAL A 52 -23.38 10.83 6.39
C VAL A 52 -24.29 11.78 7.13
N ASP A 53 -24.19 11.80 8.46
CA ASP A 53 -24.92 12.74 9.30
C ASP A 53 -24.70 14.19 8.84
N ASN A 54 -25.67 15.06 9.12
CA ASN A 54 -25.45 16.49 8.97
C ASN A 54 -24.36 16.93 9.97
N PRO A 55 -23.36 17.70 9.52
CA PRO A 55 -22.22 18.07 10.35
C PRO A 55 -22.67 18.94 11.53
N ARG A 56 -22.00 18.76 12.66
CA ARG A 56 -22.34 19.40 13.94
C ARG A 56 -21.46 20.60 14.28
N SER A 57 -20.27 20.70 13.70
CA SER A 57 -19.38 21.86 13.80
C SER A 57 -19.26 22.59 12.46
N ASN A 58 -18.53 23.70 12.43
CA ASN A 58 -18.24 24.42 11.19
C ASN A 58 -17.21 23.70 10.29
N ASN A 59 -16.49 22.69 10.80
CA ASN A 59 -15.52 21.92 10.01
C ASN A 59 -16.19 20.71 9.34
N HIS A 60 -17.15 20.99 8.46
CA HIS A 60 -17.96 19.97 7.77
C HIS A 60 -17.10 18.91 7.08
N ARG A 61 -16.02 19.33 6.43
CA ARG A 61 -15.16 18.46 5.65
C ARG A 61 -14.48 17.40 6.52
N ALA A 62 -13.87 17.81 7.63
CA ALA A 62 -13.16 16.87 8.51
C ALA A 62 -14.12 15.90 9.21
N GLU A 63 -15.33 16.34 9.56
CA GLU A 63 -16.37 15.45 10.09
C GLU A 63 -16.83 14.43 9.07
N ASP A 64 -17.15 14.87 7.85
CA ASP A 64 -17.54 13.97 6.75
C ASP A 64 -16.43 12.95 6.47
N GLU A 65 -15.19 13.40 6.32
CA GLU A 65 -14.01 12.56 6.10
C GLU A 65 -13.82 11.51 7.21
N ALA A 66 -13.91 11.91 8.47
CA ALA A 66 -13.78 10.99 9.60
C ALA A 66 -14.93 9.97 9.67
N ALA A 67 -16.17 10.39 9.41
CA ALA A 67 -17.34 9.52 9.39
C ALA A 67 -17.25 8.49 8.26
N ILE A 68 -16.82 8.91 7.07
CA ILE A 68 -16.68 8.03 5.91
C ILE A 68 -15.54 7.03 6.12
N GLN A 69 -14.38 7.48 6.61
CA GLN A 69 -13.28 6.56 6.96
C GLN A 69 -13.75 5.49 7.93
N GLU A 70 -14.41 5.88 9.02
CA GLU A 70 -14.87 4.92 10.01
C GLU A 70 -15.96 3.98 9.48
N HIS A 71 -16.86 4.48 8.63
CA HIS A 71 -17.85 3.64 7.98
C HIS A 71 -17.20 2.56 7.09
N VAL A 72 -16.13 2.91 6.36
CA VAL A 72 -15.35 1.95 5.57
C VAL A 72 -14.63 0.95 6.47
N ARG A 73 -13.98 1.40 7.56
CA ARG A 73 -13.35 0.49 8.53
C ARG A 73 -14.36 -0.48 9.14
N ALA A 74 -15.51 0.01 9.59
CA ALA A 74 -16.60 -0.81 10.13
C ALA A 74 -17.09 -1.83 9.10
N THR A 75 -17.30 -1.41 7.84
CA THR A 75 -17.72 -2.32 6.77
C THR A 75 -16.71 -3.44 6.54
N LEU A 76 -15.42 -3.14 6.55
CA LEU A 76 -14.36 -4.14 6.43
C LEU A 76 -14.38 -5.11 7.64
N ARG A 77 -14.45 -4.59 8.87
CA ARG A 77 -14.52 -5.39 10.10
C ARG A 77 -15.76 -6.30 10.12
N ASP A 78 -16.92 -5.80 9.70
CA ASP A 78 -18.18 -6.56 9.62
C ASP A 78 -18.10 -7.76 8.65
N HIS A 79 -17.16 -7.70 7.69
CA HIS A 79 -16.91 -8.77 6.74
C HIS A 79 -15.65 -9.60 7.10
N GLY A 80 -15.16 -9.48 8.34
CA GLY A 80 -14.05 -10.28 8.87
C GLY A 80 -12.66 -9.83 8.44
N ILE A 81 -12.53 -8.63 7.87
CA ILE A 81 -11.23 -8.07 7.46
C ILE A 81 -10.59 -7.36 8.65
N ALA A 82 -9.31 -7.65 8.89
CA ALA A 82 -8.52 -6.98 9.92
C ALA A 82 -8.15 -5.57 9.46
N VAL A 83 -8.48 -4.56 10.25
CA VAL A 83 -8.26 -3.14 9.93
C VAL A 83 -7.56 -2.46 11.09
N ASN A 84 -6.63 -1.57 10.78
CA ASN A 84 -6.03 -0.70 11.78
C ASN A 84 -7.07 0.28 12.32
N ASP A 85 -7.10 0.41 13.65
CA ASP A 85 -7.82 1.51 14.28
C ASP A 85 -7.10 2.83 13.99
N LYS A 86 -7.77 3.95 14.26
CA LYS A 86 -7.14 5.27 14.25
C LYS A 86 -6.14 5.30 15.40
N VAL A 87 -4.91 4.82 15.17
CA VAL A 87 -3.89 4.56 16.19
C VAL A 87 -3.70 5.79 17.07
N THR A 88 -3.90 5.64 18.37
CA THR A 88 -3.61 6.70 19.37
C THR A 88 -2.43 6.35 20.28
N GLU A 89 -1.94 5.11 20.30
CA GLU A 89 -0.85 4.69 21.19
C GLU A 89 0.13 3.78 20.45
N PHE A 90 1.42 4.15 20.51
CA PHE A 90 2.51 3.37 19.93
C PHE A 90 2.70 2.06 20.70
N ASN A 91 2.77 0.94 19.98
CA ASN A 91 3.15 -0.32 20.58
C ASN A 91 4.67 -0.41 20.75
N THR A 92 5.17 -0.20 21.97
CA THR A 92 6.60 -0.29 22.29
C THR A 92 7.20 -1.70 22.19
N SER A 93 6.37 -2.73 21.95
CA SER A 93 6.82 -4.13 21.81
C SER A 93 7.13 -4.55 20.37
N ILE A 94 6.84 -3.71 19.38
CA ILE A 94 7.09 -3.97 17.95
C ILE A 94 7.95 -2.83 17.40
N PRO A 95 8.94 -3.09 16.53
CA PRO A 95 9.65 -2.03 15.82
C PRO A 95 8.65 -1.12 15.09
N LEU A 96 8.80 0.20 15.24
CA LEU A 96 7.88 1.19 14.67
C LEU A 96 7.63 1.01 13.17
N HIS A 97 8.65 0.58 12.42
CA HIS A 97 8.54 0.34 10.97
C HIS A 97 7.71 -0.89 10.59
N LEU A 98 7.30 -1.72 11.57
CA LEU A 98 6.45 -2.89 11.38
C LEU A 98 5.06 -2.72 11.98
N GLU A 99 4.81 -1.60 12.68
CA GLU A 99 3.53 -1.34 13.32
C GLU A 99 2.41 -1.18 12.28
N GLY A 100 1.33 -1.94 12.43
CA GLY A 100 0.14 -1.86 11.57
C GLY A 100 0.33 -2.40 10.15
N LEU A 101 1.46 -3.05 9.82
CA LEU A 101 1.69 -3.61 8.48
C LEU A 101 0.92 -4.92 8.21
N ASP A 102 0.30 -5.51 9.22
CA ASP A 102 -0.44 -6.78 9.15
C ASP A 102 -1.96 -6.58 8.95
N ARG A 103 -2.42 -5.34 8.79
CA ARG A 103 -3.85 -4.99 8.70
C ARG A 103 -4.11 -3.98 7.59
N TRP A 104 -5.35 -3.96 7.11
CA TRP A 104 -5.80 -2.94 6.18
C TRP A 104 -5.81 -1.57 6.83
N THR A 105 -5.46 -0.54 6.07
CA THR A 105 -5.52 0.85 6.52
C THR A 105 -6.41 1.65 5.59
N VAL A 106 -7.28 2.47 6.18
CA VAL A 106 -8.20 3.37 5.47
C VAL A 106 -7.83 4.80 5.84
N ASP A 107 -7.37 5.56 4.86
CA ASP A 107 -6.99 6.95 5.00
C ASP A 107 -7.73 7.83 3.98
N VAL A 108 -7.71 9.13 4.24
CA VAL A 108 -8.20 10.14 3.30
C VAL A 108 -7.00 10.65 2.53
N ASP A 109 -7.15 10.73 1.22
CA ASP A 109 -6.15 11.29 0.34
C ASP A 109 -6.67 12.59 -0.27
N HIS A 110 -5.97 13.69 0.01
CA HIS A 110 -6.30 15.01 -0.49
C HIS A 110 -5.78 15.30 -1.90
N SER A 111 -4.88 14.46 -2.42
CA SER A 111 -4.43 14.49 -3.81
C SER A 111 -5.48 13.87 -4.74
N VAL A 112 -6.28 12.93 -4.22
CA VAL A 112 -7.43 12.33 -4.91
C VAL A 112 -8.62 13.27 -4.88
N THR A 113 -8.96 13.85 -6.03
CA THR A 113 -9.96 14.92 -6.12
C THR A 113 -10.96 14.68 -7.26
N PRO A 114 -12.23 15.09 -7.09
CA PRO A 114 -13.23 14.97 -8.15
C PRO A 114 -12.92 15.92 -9.31
N GLY A 115 -12.93 15.37 -10.53
CA GLY A 115 -12.76 16.10 -11.78
C GLY A 115 -14.07 16.73 -12.26
N GLN A 116 -14.07 17.20 -13.51
CA GLN A 116 -15.25 17.81 -14.11
C GLN A 116 -16.40 16.80 -14.27
N GLU A 117 -16.10 15.57 -14.73
CA GLU A 117 -17.10 14.51 -14.87
C GLU A 117 -17.83 14.22 -13.55
N GLU A 118 -17.09 14.07 -12.44
CA GLU A 118 -17.69 13.82 -11.11
C GLU A 118 -18.57 14.97 -10.62
N ARG A 119 -18.25 16.21 -11.01
CA ARG A 119 -19.05 17.40 -10.68
C ARG A 119 -20.33 17.44 -11.51
N ASP A 120 -20.24 17.04 -12.77
CA ASP A 120 -21.37 17.05 -13.71
C ASP A 120 -22.37 15.92 -13.47
N LEU A 121 -22.00 14.88 -12.72
CA LEU A 121 -22.90 13.77 -12.37
C LEU A 121 -24.16 14.21 -11.62
N SER A 122 -24.19 15.42 -11.05
CA SER A 122 -25.35 16.00 -10.36
C SER A 122 -25.98 17.19 -11.11
N THR A 123 -25.44 17.60 -12.25
CA THR A 123 -26.02 18.66 -13.08
C THR A 123 -27.39 18.17 -13.55
N ASP A 124 -28.45 18.93 -13.24
CA ASP A 124 -29.87 18.62 -13.52
C ASP A 124 -30.54 17.56 -12.62
N LYS A 125 -29.91 17.18 -11.50
CA LYS A 125 -30.52 16.27 -10.50
C LYS A 125 -30.95 17.03 -9.24
N PRO A 126 -32.00 16.56 -8.52
CA PRO A 126 -32.46 17.20 -7.29
C PRO A 126 -31.49 17.04 -6.12
N GLY A 127 -30.62 16.03 -6.17
CA GLY A 127 -29.56 15.78 -5.19
C GLY A 127 -28.19 16.20 -5.69
N ARG A 128 -27.21 16.22 -4.79
CA ARG A 128 -25.80 16.49 -5.13
C ARG A 128 -24.87 15.45 -4.53
N TYR A 129 -24.04 14.84 -5.37
CA TYR A 129 -22.91 14.06 -4.91
C TYR A 129 -21.86 14.97 -4.26
N ARG A 130 -21.42 14.56 -3.07
CA ARG A 130 -20.11 14.93 -2.55
C ARG A 130 -19.16 13.76 -2.72
N TRP A 131 -17.88 14.07 -2.73
CA TRP A 131 -16.83 13.11 -3.00
C TRP A 131 -15.75 13.24 -1.93
N VAL A 132 -15.29 12.11 -1.42
CA VAL A 132 -14.08 12.02 -0.61
C VAL A 132 -13.08 11.14 -1.33
N GLY A 133 -11.83 11.59 -1.41
CA GLY A 133 -10.70 10.77 -1.85
C GLY A 133 -10.25 9.88 -0.71
N LEU A 134 -10.20 8.58 -0.94
CA LEU A 134 -9.72 7.60 0.02
C LEU A 134 -8.51 6.86 -0.53
N GLU A 135 -7.64 6.47 0.39
CA GLU A 135 -6.52 5.56 0.19
C GLU A 135 -6.82 4.29 1.01
N LEU A 136 -6.82 3.15 0.34
CA LEU A 136 -7.02 1.84 0.96
C LEU A 136 -5.77 0.99 0.77
N LYS A 137 -5.05 0.76 1.86
CA LYS A 137 -3.79 0.00 1.88
C LYS A 137 -4.02 -1.40 2.40
N SER A 138 -3.55 -2.40 1.66
CA SER A 138 -3.51 -3.78 2.15
C SER A 138 -2.36 -3.98 3.14
N PRO A 139 -2.42 -5.05 3.96
CA PRO A 139 -1.25 -5.54 4.66
C PRO A 139 -0.06 -5.81 3.73
N ALA A 140 1.16 -5.75 4.26
CA ALA A 140 2.37 -6.16 3.57
C ALA A 140 2.62 -7.65 3.80
N CYS A 141 2.18 -8.48 2.86
CA CYS A 141 2.19 -9.93 2.98
C CYS A 141 3.15 -10.59 1.99
N TRP A 142 3.53 -11.84 2.30
CA TRP A 142 4.25 -12.67 1.35
C TRP A 142 3.42 -12.94 0.10
N ASP A 143 4.08 -13.10 -1.05
CA ASP A 143 3.38 -13.46 -2.29
C ASP A 143 2.82 -14.89 -2.20
N VAL A 144 1.54 -14.98 -1.82
CA VAL A 144 0.73 -16.20 -1.74
C VAL A 144 -0.66 -15.95 -2.33
N PRO A 145 -1.31 -16.96 -2.94
CA PRO A 145 -2.64 -16.82 -3.55
C PRO A 145 -3.71 -16.24 -2.61
N GLN A 146 -3.62 -16.50 -1.31
CA GLN A 146 -4.58 -16.03 -0.30
C GLN A 146 -4.60 -14.50 -0.21
N VAL A 147 -3.45 -13.84 -0.36
CA VAL A 147 -3.34 -12.38 -0.31
C VAL A 147 -4.06 -11.76 -1.51
N HIS A 148 -3.88 -12.34 -2.70
CA HIS A 148 -4.57 -11.90 -3.91
C HIS A 148 -6.09 -12.09 -3.80
N ALA A 149 -6.54 -13.19 -3.20
CA ALA A 149 -7.96 -13.45 -2.96
C ALA A 149 -8.58 -12.46 -1.96
N GLU A 150 -7.85 -12.09 -0.90
CA GLU A 150 -8.30 -11.07 0.06
C GLU A 150 -8.37 -9.69 -0.59
N ILE A 151 -7.36 -9.31 -1.37
CA ILE A 151 -7.36 -8.08 -2.17
C ILE A 151 -8.57 -8.03 -3.10
N GLU A 152 -8.81 -9.10 -3.86
CA GLU A 152 -9.96 -9.20 -4.76
C GLU A 152 -11.28 -9.08 -4.00
N PHE A 153 -11.38 -9.75 -2.85
CA PHE A 153 -12.55 -9.67 -1.99
C PHE A 153 -12.82 -8.24 -1.52
N VAL A 154 -11.79 -7.54 -1.01
CA VAL A 154 -11.91 -6.16 -0.55
C VAL A 154 -12.29 -5.21 -1.68
N VAL A 155 -11.69 -5.34 -2.87
CA VAL A 155 -12.05 -4.55 -4.05
C VAL A 155 -13.52 -4.76 -4.43
N ASN A 156 -13.97 -6.02 -4.44
CA ASN A 156 -15.36 -6.33 -4.75
C ASN A 156 -16.33 -5.83 -3.67
N LEU A 157 -15.92 -5.90 -2.40
CA LEU A 157 -16.69 -5.36 -1.28
C LEU A 157 -16.86 -3.83 -1.41
N MET A 158 -15.78 -3.10 -1.72
CA MET A 158 -15.86 -1.65 -1.94
C MET A 158 -16.83 -1.31 -3.08
N LYS A 159 -16.73 -2.00 -4.21
CA LYS A 159 -17.63 -1.81 -5.37
C LYS A 159 -19.09 -2.17 -5.06
N ALA A 160 -19.33 -3.12 -4.17
CA ALA A 160 -20.67 -3.56 -3.79
C ALA A 160 -21.32 -2.64 -2.76
N ARG A 161 -20.53 -2.02 -1.86
CA ARG A 161 -21.02 -1.23 -0.74
C ARG A 161 -20.98 0.28 -0.98
N TYR A 162 -20.20 0.73 -1.96
CA TYR A 162 -20.02 2.16 -2.22
C TYR A 162 -20.08 2.48 -3.71
N ARG A 163 -20.59 3.67 -4.01
CA ARG A 163 -20.44 4.28 -5.34
C ARG A 163 -19.03 4.83 -5.46
N VAL A 164 -18.13 4.01 -6.00
CA VAL A 164 -16.73 4.35 -6.21
C VAL A 164 -16.48 4.91 -7.61
N ARG A 165 -15.55 5.85 -7.72
CA ARG A 165 -15.06 6.38 -8.99
C ARG A 165 -13.54 6.41 -9.00
N ILE A 166 -12.98 6.15 -10.19
CA ILE A 166 -11.55 6.29 -10.46
C ILE A 166 -11.44 7.34 -11.56
N ASN A 167 -10.58 8.33 -11.34
CA ASN A 167 -10.28 9.36 -12.32
C ASN A 167 -8.74 9.55 -12.41
N PRO A 168 -8.23 10.50 -13.22
CA PRO A 168 -6.79 10.69 -13.38
C PRO A 168 -6.02 11.04 -12.11
N SER A 169 -6.68 11.52 -11.04
CA SER A 169 -6.02 11.80 -9.76
C SER A 169 -5.73 10.53 -8.93
N CYS A 170 -6.40 9.41 -9.21
CA CYS A 170 -6.30 8.19 -8.41
C CYS A 170 -5.05 7.35 -8.75
N GLY A 171 -4.25 6.97 -7.77
CA GLY A 171 -3.13 6.04 -7.80
C GLY A 171 -3.49 4.56 -7.67
N PHE A 172 -2.54 3.73 -8.11
CA PHE A 172 -2.45 2.31 -7.72
C PHE A 172 -0.99 2.05 -7.42
N HIS A 173 -0.67 1.78 -6.15
CA HIS A 173 0.70 1.56 -5.72
C HIS A 173 0.91 0.12 -5.30
N VAL A 174 2.10 -0.40 -5.61
CA VAL A 174 2.57 -1.69 -5.12
C VAL A 174 3.76 -1.41 -4.23
N HIS A 175 3.60 -1.67 -2.95
CA HIS A 175 4.64 -1.53 -1.94
C HIS A 175 5.37 -2.85 -1.87
N VAL A 176 6.70 -2.82 -2.01
CA VAL A 176 7.54 -4.02 -1.94
C VAL A 176 8.48 -3.90 -0.76
N GLY A 177 8.50 -4.92 0.09
CA GLY A 177 9.29 -4.96 1.31
C GLY A 177 10.21 -6.18 1.39
N ASN A 178 11.18 -6.11 2.28
CA ASN A 178 12.07 -7.23 2.61
C ASN A 178 11.60 -7.95 3.89
N GLY A 179 10.29 -8.18 4.00
CA GLY A 179 9.67 -8.66 5.23
C GLY A 179 9.89 -7.70 6.39
N ALA A 180 10.38 -8.23 7.51
CA ALA A 180 10.68 -7.45 8.70
C ALA A 180 12.00 -6.64 8.61
N GLN A 181 12.82 -6.92 7.60
CA GLN A 181 14.16 -6.35 7.42
C GLN A 181 14.11 -5.11 6.53
N TYR A 182 15.10 -4.24 6.68
CA TYR A 182 15.36 -3.19 5.69
C TYR A 182 16.03 -3.79 4.44
N PHE A 183 15.93 -3.08 3.32
CA PHE A 183 16.80 -3.32 2.18
C PHE A 183 18.18 -2.76 2.48
N ASP A 184 19.23 -3.52 2.18
CA ASP A 184 20.59 -2.99 2.23
C ASP A 184 20.82 -1.94 1.12
N ALA A 185 21.83 -1.09 1.30
CA ALA A 185 22.13 0.00 0.39
C ALA A 185 22.49 -0.48 -1.04
N LYS A 186 23.10 -1.66 -1.18
CA LYS A 186 23.46 -2.23 -2.49
C LYS A 186 22.22 -2.66 -3.24
N THR A 187 21.27 -3.29 -2.55
CA THR A 187 19.96 -3.67 -3.08
C THR A 187 19.15 -2.44 -3.51
N LEU A 188 19.07 -1.40 -2.67
CA LEU A 188 18.39 -0.15 -3.03
C LEU A 188 19.02 0.55 -4.24
N ARG A 189 20.36 0.60 -4.32
CA ARG A 189 21.08 1.18 -5.45
C ARG A 189 20.77 0.44 -6.76
N ARG A 190 20.77 -0.89 -6.73
CA ARG A 190 20.45 -1.74 -7.88
C ARG A 190 18.99 -1.58 -8.30
N ALA A 191 18.07 -1.55 -7.35
CA ALA A 191 16.65 -1.32 -7.62
C ALA A 191 16.42 0.06 -8.27
N GLY A 192 17.02 1.12 -7.74
CA GLY A 192 16.94 2.47 -8.30
C GLY A 192 17.50 2.54 -9.72
N ALA A 193 18.68 1.96 -9.97
CA ALA A 193 19.27 1.90 -11.30
C ALA A 193 18.40 1.12 -12.29
N PHE A 194 17.85 -0.02 -11.86
CA PHE A 194 16.92 -0.82 -12.66
C PHE A 194 15.65 -0.05 -13.01
N LEU A 195 14.97 0.54 -12.02
CA LEU A 195 13.73 1.30 -12.24
C LEU A 195 13.99 2.47 -13.21
N PHE A 196 15.10 3.20 -13.03
CA PHE A 196 15.46 4.30 -13.93
C PHE A 196 15.73 3.83 -15.37
N ALA A 197 16.45 2.72 -15.53
CA ALA A 197 16.72 2.13 -16.83
C ALA A 197 15.44 1.60 -17.50
N ALA A 198 14.58 0.92 -16.75
CA ALA A 198 13.36 0.26 -17.22
C ALA A 198 12.15 1.19 -17.35
N ASP A 199 12.19 2.40 -16.77
CA ASP A 199 11.08 3.34 -16.73
C ASP A 199 10.38 3.59 -18.09
N PRO A 200 11.07 3.71 -19.24
CA PRO A 200 10.39 3.86 -20.53
C PRO A 200 9.52 2.66 -20.92
N LEU A 201 9.86 1.46 -20.43
CA LEU A 201 9.06 0.25 -20.62
C LEU A 201 7.93 0.18 -19.60
N LEU A 202 8.21 0.45 -18.32
CA LEU A 202 7.21 0.47 -17.25
C LEU A 202 6.12 1.52 -17.52
N SER A 203 6.51 2.69 -18.05
CA SER A 203 5.60 3.77 -18.47
C SER A 203 4.63 3.37 -19.58
N ARG A 204 4.86 2.23 -20.24
CA ARG A 204 3.95 1.70 -21.26
C ARG A 204 2.93 0.72 -20.71
N LEU A 205 3.07 0.27 -19.46
CA LEU A 205 2.13 -0.64 -18.81
C LEU A 205 0.85 0.07 -18.36
N HIS A 206 0.91 1.39 -18.17
CA HIS A 206 -0.25 2.21 -17.86
C HIS A 206 -0.73 3.00 -19.08
N ALA A 207 -1.97 3.48 -19.01
CA ALA A 207 -2.59 4.23 -20.08
C ALA A 207 -1.82 5.52 -20.42
N PRO A 208 -1.72 5.94 -21.70
CA PRO A 208 -0.81 7.01 -22.13
C PRO A 208 -0.95 8.33 -21.37
N TRP A 209 -2.16 8.70 -20.96
CA TRP A 209 -2.42 9.94 -20.21
C TRP A 209 -1.77 9.97 -18.82
N ARG A 210 -1.44 8.81 -18.24
CA ARG A 210 -0.73 8.73 -16.95
C ARG A 210 0.73 9.19 -17.07
N ARG A 211 1.37 9.05 -18.23
CA ARG A 211 2.77 9.47 -18.42
C ARG A 211 2.99 10.97 -18.26
N ILE A 212 1.93 11.75 -18.42
CA ILE A 212 1.95 13.22 -18.38
C ILE A 212 1.17 13.78 -17.17
N ALA A 213 0.59 12.91 -16.34
CA ALA A 213 -0.11 13.33 -15.13
C ALA A 213 0.92 13.64 -14.03
N GLU A 214 0.65 14.68 -13.24
CA GLU A 214 1.55 15.20 -12.20
C GLU A 214 2.10 14.10 -11.28
N TYR A 215 1.22 13.24 -10.77
CA TYR A 215 1.55 12.17 -9.82
C TYR A 215 2.01 10.84 -10.45
N SER A 216 2.13 10.77 -11.78
CA SER A 216 2.67 9.57 -12.46
C SER A 216 3.63 9.91 -13.59
N THR A 217 4.28 11.07 -13.48
CA THR A 217 5.37 11.44 -14.39
C THR A 217 6.53 10.45 -14.29
N SER A 218 7.19 10.21 -15.42
CA SER A 218 8.36 9.34 -15.47
C SER A 218 9.44 9.84 -14.51
N ILE A 219 10.06 8.89 -13.79
CA ILE A 219 11.16 9.20 -12.86
C ILE A 219 12.38 9.80 -13.59
N ARG A 220 12.44 9.71 -14.92
CA ARG A 220 13.48 10.35 -15.73
C ARG A 220 13.33 11.86 -15.87
N TYR A 221 12.22 12.44 -15.43
CA TYR A 221 11.99 13.89 -15.50
C TYR A 221 12.10 14.57 -14.14
N ALA A 222 11.73 13.89 -13.06
CA ALA A 222 11.56 14.52 -11.74
C ALA A 222 12.32 13.83 -10.60
N SER A 223 12.92 12.65 -10.81
CA SER A 223 13.70 12.02 -9.74
C SER A 223 14.98 12.80 -9.47
N ARG A 224 15.51 12.68 -8.25
CA ARG A 224 16.84 13.22 -7.94
C ARG A 224 17.91 12.68 -8.87
N LEU A 225 17.79 11.46 -9.39
CA LEU A 225 18.74 10.91 -10.35
C LEU A 225 18.67 11.61 -11.71
N ALA A 226 17.49 12.07 -12.12
CA ALA A 226 17.29 12.82 -13.36
C ALA A 226 17.70 14.29 -13.26
N CYS A 227 17.38 14.93 -12.14
CA CYS A 227 17.54 16.37 -11.94
C CYS A 227 18.85 16.73 -11.21
N TRP A 228 19.76 15.77 -10.99
CA TRP A 228 21.03 16.06 -10.33
C TRP A 228 21.95 16.87 -11.25
N GLU A 229 21.83 18.20 -11.18
CA GLU A 229 22.81 19.10 -11.79
C GLU A 229 24.18 18.89 -11.12
N GLY A 230 25.16 18.40 -11.88
CA GLY A 230 26.57 18.40 -11.47
C GLY A 230 27.27 17.04 -11.36
N MET A 231 26.60 15.90 -11.57
CA MET A 231 27.27 14.60 -11.56
C MET A 231 27.99 14.34 -12.88
N GLN A 232 29.33 14.41 -12.86
CA GLN A 232 30.18 13.94 -13.95
C GLN A 232 30.34 12.42 -13.86
N PRO A 233 30.60 11.71 -14.98
CA PRO A 233 30.89 10.27 -14.95
C PRO A 233 31.97 9.88 -13.92
N ALA A 234 32.95 10.78 -13.69
CA ALA A 234 34.02 10.61 -12.71
C ALA A 234 33.54 10.59 -11.24
N ASP A 235 32.39 11.18 -10.92
CA ASP A 235 31.84 11.22 -9.57
C ASP A 235 31.17 9.90 -9.17
N VAL A 236 30.87 9.03 -10.15
CA VAL A 236 30.22 7.73 -9.94
C VAL A 236 31.23 6.59 -9.83
N LEU A 237 32.38 6.72 -10.50
CA LEU A 237 33.45 5.70 -10.52
C LEU A 237 33.91 5.25 -9.11
N PRO A 238 34.10 6.15 -8.11
CA PRO A 238 34.53 5.75 -6.77
C PRO A 238 33.49 4.94 -5.99
N PHE A 239 32.23 4.91 -6.43
CA PHE A 239 31.17 4.10 -5.84
C PHE A 239 30.97 2.76 -6.55
N LEU A 240 31.46 2.64 -7.79
CA LEU A 240 31.48 1.39 -8.54
C LEU A 240 32.72 0.56 -8.21
N GLU A 241 33.86 1.23 -7.94
CA GLU A 241 35.14 0.58 -7.60
C GLU A 241 35.21 0.16 -6.11
N ARG A 242 34.44 0.80 -5.22
CA ARG A 242 34.41 0.46 -3.78
C ARG A 242 33.67 -0.85 -3.44
N ASP A 243 32.96 -1.44 -4.40
CA ASP A 243 32.28 -2.72 -4.21
C ASP A 243 33.27 -3.91 -4.17
N ASP A 244 34.51 -3.75 -4.64
CA ASP A 244 35.53 -4.82 -4.67
C ASP A 244 36.44 -4.87 -3.42
N GLU A 245 36.55 -3.77 -2.67
CA GLU A 245 37.41 -3.69 -1.47
C GLU A 245 36.66 -4.08 -0.18
N TRP A 246 35.38 -3.70 -0.05
CA TRP A 246 34.55 -4.04 1.13
C TRP A 246 34.24 -5.54 1.27
N VAL A 247 34.42 -6.32 0.19
CA VAL A 247 34.25 -7.78 0.20
C VAL A 247 35.55 -8.50 0.60
N ARG A 248 36.71 -7.83 0.55
CA ARG A 248 38.02 -8.44 0.90
C ARG A 248 38.50 -8.11 2.30
N GLU A 249 38.13 -6.97 2.87
CA GLU A 249 38.48 -6.63 4.24
C GLU A 249 37.28 -6.85 5.17
N GLY A 250 37.37 -7.91 5.97
CA GLY A 250 36.32 -8.37 6.89
C GLY A 250 35.73 -7.25 7.73
N GLY A 251 34.40 -7.28 7.86
CA GLY A 251 33.60 -6.31 8.59
C GLY A 251 34.21 -5.89 9.92
N GLY A 252 34.56 -4.60 10.01
CA GLY A 252 35.09 -4.00 11.22
C GLY A 252 34.71 -2.53 11.31
N GLY A 253 33.78 -2.22 12.22
CA GLY A 253 33.76 -0.93 12.90
C GLY A 253 32.58 0.00 12.63
N PHE A 254 31.39 -0.34 13.13
CA PHE A 254 30.55 0.68 13.76
C PHE A 254 30.62 0.47 15.27
N ARG A 255 31.04 1.52 16.00
CA ARG A 255 31.13 1.52 17.46
C ARG A 255 29.72 1.54 18.04
N GLU A 256 29.20 0.38 18.45
CA GLU A 256 28.22 0.27 19.52
C GLU A 256 28.96 0.21 20.87
N ARG A 257 28.90 1.29 21.63
CA ARG A 257 28.84 1.27 23.10
C ARG A 257 27.50 1.94 23.36
N GLU A 258 26.46 1.30 23.93
CA GLU A 258 26.44 0.73 25.27
C GLU A 258 25.12 -0.06 25.55
N GLU A 259 24.50 -0.75 24.57
CA GLU A 259 23.19 -1.43 24.79
C GLU A 259 23.21 -2.97 24.75
N VAL A 260 24.34 -3.61 24.42
CA VAL A 260 24.36 -5.06 24.12
C VAL A 260 24.57 -5.95 25.36
N GLU A 261 24.94 -5.42 26.53
CA GLU A 261 25.14 -6.26 27.73
C GLU A 261 23.89 -6.53 28.57
N ALA A 262 22.76 -5.84 28.33
CA ALA A 262 21.53 -6.09 29.11
C ALA A 262 20.73 -7.32 28.63
N VAL A 263 20.96 -7.81 27.42
CA VAL A 263 20.16 -8.91 26.83
C VAL A 263 20.74 -10.30 27.13
N ARG A 264 22.00 -10.40 27.58
CA ARG A 264 22.67 -11.69 27.81
C ARG A 264 22.41 -12.37 29.16
N ALA A 265 21.67 -11.75 30.08
CA ALA A 265 21.45 -12.30 31.42
C ALA A 265 20.03 -12.84 31.70
N GLY A 266 19.11 -12.76 30.75
CA GLY A 266 17.72 -13.20 30.95
C GLY A 266 17.37 -14.46 30.17
N THR A 267 17.40 -15.61 30.84
CA THR A 267 16.87 -16.89 30.35
C THR A 267 15.41 -16.73 29.88
N ARG A 268 15.18 -16.76 28.56
CA ARG A 268 13.84 -16.81 27.97
C ARG A 268 13.67 -18.12 27.23
N THR A 269 12.80 -18.96 27.78
CA THR A 269 12.30 -20.18 27.16
C THR A 269 11.80 -19.89 25.75
N GLU A 270 12.32 -20.64 24.78
CA GLU A 270 11.85 -20.63 23.40
C GLU A 270 10.35 -20.98 23.38
N ARG A 271 9.53 -20.04 22.89
CA ARG A 271 8.25 -20.41 22.28
C ARG A 271 8.45 -20.40 20.77
N PRO A 272 7.87 -21.35 20.02
CA PRO A 272 7.85 -21.28 18.58
C PRO A 272 7.11 -20.02 18.15
N LEU A 273 7.70 -19.24 17.25
CA LEU A 273 6.98 -18.27 16.43
C LEU A 273 5.95 -19.09 15.62
N HIS A 274 4.72 -19.15 16.13
CA HIS A 274 3.59 -19.62 15.36
C HIS A 274 3.45 -18.78 14.10
N ASP A 275 3.10 -19.45 13.00
CA ASP A 275 2.63 -18.90 11.73
C ASP A 275 2.09 -17.47 11.87
N PHE A 276 2.62 -16.53 11.07
CA PHE A 276 1.93 -15.29 10.76
C PHE A 276 0.66 -15.68 10.01
N GLY A 277 -0.40 -15.93 10.79
CA GLY A 277 -1.63 -16.59 10.38
C GLY A 277 -2.41 -15.74 9.41
N CYS A 278 -2.34 -16.09 8.14
CA CYS A 278 -3.45 -15.96 7.22
C CYS A 278 -4.43 -17.12 7.52
N GLU A 279 -5.05 -17.13 8.70
CA GLU A 279 -6.16 -18.04 9.00
C GLU A 279 -7.45 -17.43 8.45
N ALA A 280 -7.72 -17.75 7.18
CA ALA A 280 -9.03 -17.56 6.57
C ALA A 280 -10.09 -18.35 7.38
N ALA A 281 -11.18 -17.66 7.65
CA ALA A 281 -12.40 -18.12 8.30
C ALA A 281 -12.70 -19.64 8.13
N ARG A 282 -12.71 -20.37 9.25
CA ARG A 282 -13.44 -21.63 9.39
C ARG A 282 -14.30 -21.58 10.64
N ALA A 283 -15.61 -21.40 10.47
CA ALA A 283 -16.64 -22.27 11.05
C ALA A 283 -18.04 -21.76 10.68
N GLY A 284 -18.62 -22.37 9.64
CA GLY A 284 -20.07 -22.53 9.59
C GLY A 284 -20.50 -23.48 10.70
N GLY A 285 -21.50 -23.07 11.48
CA GLY A 285 -22.13 -23.87 12.52
C GLY A 285 -23.59 -23.46 12.69
N LYS A 286 -24.47 -24.30 12.16
CA LYS A 286 -25.94 -24.27 12.28
C LYS A 286 -26.42 -23.90 13.69
N ARG A 287 -27.50 -23.14 13.78
CA ARG A 287 -28.56 -23.38 14.76
C ARG A 287 -29.92 -23.34 14.07
N ASP A 288 -30.62 -24.45 14.23
CA ASP A 288 -32.02 -24.65 13.90
C ASP A 288 -32.93 -23.88 14.88
N PHE A 289 -34.11 -23.52 14.37
CA PHE A 289 -35.25 -22.76 14.93
C PHE A 289 -35.14 -21.23 14.92
#